data_AF-A0ABD0N567-F1
#
_entry.id   AF-A0ABD0N567-F1
#
_cell.length_a   1.000
_cell.length_b   1.000
_cell.length_c   1.000
_cell.angle_alpha   90.00
_cell.angle_beta   90.00
_cell.angle_gamma   90.00
#
_symmetry.space_group_name_H-M   'P 1'
#
loop_
_entity.id
_entity.type
_entity.pdbx_description
1 polymer ?
#
loop_
_entity_poly.entity_id
_entity_poly.type
_entity_poly.pdbx_seq_one_letter_code
_entity_poly.pdbx_strand_id
1 'polypeptide(L)' 'ALDGQNIYNACCTLRIDYSKLVNLNVKYNNDKSRDYTRPELPAGDGQPALDPSVVAALGKDSNSLLGKIPGT' A
#
# COMPACT_ATOMS: atom_id res chain seq x y z
N ALA A 1 14.05 -13.55 13.87
CA ALA A 1 14.25 -12.08 13.89
C ALA A 1 14.59 -11.63 12.48
N LEU A 2 14.07 -10.48 12.03
CA LEU A 2 14.31 -9.94 10.68
C LEU A 2 15.38 -8.83 10.64
N ASP A 3 15.79 -8.31 11.80
CA ASP A 3 16.91 -7.37 11.88
C ASP A 3 18.19 -7.99 11.32
N GLY A 4 18.93 -7.24 10.52
CA GLY A 4 20.15 -7.68 9.84
C GLY A 4 19.94 -8.53 8.58
N GLN A 5 18.71 -8.84 8.18
CA GLN A 5 18.42 -9.62 6.98
C GLN A 5 18.25 -8.73 5.73
N ASN A 6 18.48 -9.29 4.54
CA ASN A 6 18.37 -8.56 3.28
C ASN A 6 16.98 -8.72 2.62
N ILE A 7 16.45 -7.67 1.99
CA ILE A 7 15.23 -7.75 1.15
C ILE A 7 15.52 -8.44 -0.18
N TYR A 8 16.68 -8.13 -0.77
CA TYR A 8 17.15 -8.74 -2.01
C TYR A 8 18.52 -9.37 -1.79
N ASN A 9 18.90 -10.37 -2.58
CA ASN A 9 20.18 -11.03 -2.42
C ASN A 9 21.34 -10.02 -2.39
N ALA A 10 22.08 -10.01 -1.28
CA ALA A 10 23.21 -9.12 -1.02
C ALA A 10 22.91 -7.60 -1.06
N CYS A 11 21.66 -7.16 -0.87
CA CYS A 11 21.29 -5.73 -0.84
C CYS A 11 20.09 -5.45 0.09
N CYS A 12 19.92 -4.18 0.49
CA CYS A 12 18.80 -3.72 1.31
C CYS A 12 18.71 -4.41 2.69
N THR A 13 19.80 -4.39 3.44
CA THR A 13 19.85 -4.95 4.81
C THR A 13 18.95 -4.15 5.76
N LEU A 14 18.03 -4.85 6.42
CA LEU A 14 17.06 -4.28 7.35
C LEU A 14 17.72 -3.92 8.69
N ARG A 15 17.34 -2.76 9.24
CA ARG A 15 17.61 -2.35 10.62
C ARG A 15 16.28 -2.12 11.33
N ILE A 16 16.01 -2.88 12.38
CA ILE A 16 14.70 -2.93 13.03
C ILE A 16 14.86 -2.72 14.54
N ASP A 17 14.34 -1.59 15.02
CA ASP A 17 14.29 -1.22 16.43
C ASP A 17 12.85 -0.93 16.86
N TYR A 18 12.59 -1.00 18.17
CA TYR A 18 11.29 -0.62 18.73
C TYR A 18 11.12 0.90 18.73
N SER A 19 10.00 1.36 18.15
CA SER A 19 9.56 2.74 18.33
C SER A 19 9.12 2.98 19.77
N LYS A 20 9.30 4.21 20.25
CA LYS A 20 8.70 4.67 21.51
C LYS A 20 7.22 5.03 21.37
N LEU A 21 6.75 5.22 20.13
CA LEU A 21 5.35 5.53 19.86
C LEU A 21 4.52 4.25 19.88
N VAL A 22 3.41 4.29 20.61
CA VAL A 22 2.44 3.18 20.65
C VAL A 22 1.57 3.15 19.39
N ASN A 23 1.28 4.32 18.81
CA ASN A 23 0.43 4.48 17.63
C ASN A 23 1.11 5.37 16.57
N LEU A 24 0.79 5.12 15.30
CA LEU A 24 1.20 5.95 14.17
C LEU A 24 -0.05 6.58 13.53
N ASN A 25 0.04 7.86 13.17
CA ASN A 25 -1.05 8.56 12.50
C ASN A 25 -0.75 8.75 11.01
N VAL A 26 -1.62 8.23 10.16
CA VAL A 26 -1.54 8.38 8.70
C VAL A 26 -2.64 9.34 8.22
N LYS A 27 -2.24 10.37 7.47
CA LYS A 27 -3.17 11.38 6.91
C LYS A 27 -3.54 11.10 5.46
N TYR A 28 -2.63 10.50 4.70
CA TYR A 28 -2.78 10.30 3.27
C TYR A 28 -2.37 8.89 2.86
N ASN A 29 -3.06 8.33 1.87
CA ASN A 29 -2.71 7.07 1.23
C ASN A 29 -1.95 7.33 -0.07
N ASN A 30 -0.61 7.40 0.00
CA ASN A 30 0.29 7.67 -1.13
C ASN A 30 1.61 6.89 -1.01
N ASP A 31 2.60 7.20 -1.84
CA ASP A 31 3.87 6.45 -1.87
C ASP A 31 4.68 6.59 -0.58
N LYS A 32 4.41 7.62 0.24
CA LYS A 32 5.13 7.90 1.49
C LYS A 32 4.43 7.32 2.72
N SER A 33 3.11 7.18 2.69
CA SER A 33 2.33 6.65 3.81
C SER A 33 1.09 5.89 3.36
N ARG A 34 0.66 4.90 4.14
CA ARG A 34 -0.51 4.08 3.85
C ARG A 34 -1.21 3.63 5.15
N ASP A 35 -2.50 3.89 5.25
CA ASP A 35 -3.39 3.35 6.28
C ASP A 35 -4.18 2.19 5.66
N TYR A 36 -3.81 0.95 6.00
CA TYR A 36 -4.47 -0.23 5.47
C TYR A 36 -5.85 -0.49 6.08
N THR A 37 -6.27 0.29 7.09
CA THR A 37 -7.58 0.18 7.73
C THR A 37 -8.58 1.22 7.24
N ARG A 38 -8.09 2.29 6.59
CA ARG A 38 -8.89 3.40 6.07
C ARG A 38 -8.58 3.67 4.60
N PRO A 39 -9.14 2.87 3.68
CA PRO A 39 -8.91 3.04 2.25
C PRO A 39 -9.39 4.38 1.68
N GLU A 40 -10.36 5.01 2.34
CA GLU A 40 -10.98 6.27 1.93
C GLU A 40 -10.09 7.51 2.11
N LEU A 41 -8.95 7.40 2.81
CA LEU A 41 -8.07 8.55 3.00
C LEU A 41 -7.57 9.11 1.65
N PRO A 42 -7.49 10.45 1.52
CA PRO A 42 -7.05 11.08 0.28
C PRO A 42 -5.59 10.76 -0.04
N ALA A 43 -5.21 10.82 -1.31
CA ALA A 43 -3.81 10.64 -1.74
C ALA A 43 -2.92 11.87 -1.42
N GLY A 44 -3.52 13.04 -1.26
CA GLY A 44 -2.83 14.30 -0.98
C GLY A 44 -3.80 15.46 -0.76
N ASP A 45 -3.28 16.65 -0.53
CA ASP A 45 -4.10 17.85 -0.35
C ASP A 45 -4.89 18.18 -1.64
N GLY A 46 -6.17 18.51 -1.47
CA GLY A 46 -7.06 18.84 -2.58
C GLY A 46 -7.55 17.64 -3.41
N GLN A 47 -7.10 16.41 -3.11
CA GLN A 47 -7.69 15.20 -3.68
C GLN A 47 -8.90 14.78 -2.83
N PRO A 48 -10.08 14.54 -3.44
CA PRO A 48 -11.23 14.05 -2.71
C PRO A 48 -10.95 12.65 -2.13
N ALA A 49 -11.50 12.38 -0.95
CA ALA A 49 -11.55 11.04 -0.40
C ALA A 49 -12.25 10.11 -1.39
N LEU A 50 -11.69 8.93 -1.62
CA LEU A 50 -12.30 7.94 -2.51
C LEU A 50 -13.53 7.34 -1.84
N ASP A 51 -14.62 7.21 -2.59
CA ASP A 51 -15.84 6.60 -2.07
C ASP A 51 -15.58 5.12 -1.72
N PRO A 52 -16.00 4.63 -0.53
CA PRO A 52 -15.77 3.25 -0.10
C PRO A 52 -16.26 2.19 -1.10
N SER A 53 -17.33 2.45 -1.85
CA SER A 53 -17.85 1.54 -2.88
C SER A 53 -16.93 1.43 -4.09
N VAL A 54 -16.23 2.52 -4.44
CA VAL A 54 -15.26 2.57 -5.53
C VAL A 54 -13.95 1.87 -5.13
N VAL A 55 -13.52 2.01 -3.88
CA VAL A 55 -12.30 1.33 -3.40
C VAL A 55 -12.49 -0.19 -3.36
N ALA A 56 -13.66 -0.67 -2.93
CA ALA A 56 -13.98 -2.10 -2.92
C ALA A 56 -14.02 -2.71 -4.34
N ALA A 57 -14.34 -1.90 -5.36
CA ALA A 57 -14.31 -2.30 -6.76
C ALA A 57 -12.87 -2.37 -7.30
N LEU A 58 -12.04 -1.35 -7.04
CA LEU A 58 -10.66 -1.26 -7.56
C LEU A 58 -9.74 -2.38 -7.03
N GLY A 59 -10.04 -2.94 -5.85
CA GLY A 59 -9.33 -4.09 -5.27
C GLY A 59 -9.60 -5.44 -5.96
N LYS A 60 -10.59 -5.52 -6.87
CA LYS A 60 -10.94 -6.77 -7.57
C LYS A 60 -10.28 -6.91 -8.94
N ASP A 61 -9.61 -5.88 -9.44
CA ASP A 61 -9.17 -5.83 -10.84
C ASP A 61 -7.75 -6.35 -11.07
N SER A 62 -7.02 -6.76 -10.01
CA SER A 62 -5.67 -7.33 -10.14
C SER A 62 -5.64 -8.67 -10.90
N ASN A 63 -6.79 -9.30 -11.15
CA ASN A 63 -6.90 -10.52 -11.97
C ASN A 63 -7.38 -10.28 -13.41
N SER A 64 -7.64 -9.03 -13.84
CA SER A 64 -8.15 -8.76 -15.20
C SER A 64 -7.07 -8.37 -16.23
N LEU A 65 -5.81 -8.23 -15.82
CA LEU A 65 -4.72 -7.77 -16.71
C LEU A 65 -3.82 -8.90 -17.25
N LEU A 66 -4.21 -10.17 -17.11
CA LEU A 66 -3.56 -11.29 -17.79
C LEU A 66 -4.49 -11.90 -18.85
N GLY A 67 -4.39 -11.36 -20.06
CA GLY A 67 -4.55 -12.09 -21.32
C GLY A 67 -5.94 -12.66 -21.63
N LYS A 68 -6.79 -11.85 -22.26
CA LYS A 68 -7.74 -12.38 -23.26
C LYS A 68 -7.31 -11.84 -24.63
N ILE A 69 -6.43 -12.57 -25.30
CA ILE A 69 -6.20 -12.42 -26.74
C ILE A 69 -7.55 -12.74 -27.41
N PRO A 70 -8.23 -11.80 -28.06
CA PRO A 70 -9.49 -12.09 -28.73
C PRO A 70 -9.19 -12.68 -30.10
N GLY A 71 -9.51 -13.97 -30.26
CA GLY A 71 -9.99 -14.56 -31.52
C GLY A 71 -9.01 -14.74 -32.67
N THR A 72 -8.95 -15.99 -33.15
CA THR A 72 -8.33 -16.50 -34.41
C THR A 72 -6.83 -16.43 -34.54
#